data_AF-A0A9E2XYT6-F1
#
_entry.id   AF-A0A9E2XYT6-F1
#
_cell.length_a   1.000
_cell.length_b   1.000
_cell.length_c   1.000
_cell.angle_alpha   90.00
_cell.angle_beta   90.00
_cell.angle_gamma   90.00
#
_symmetry.space_group_name_H-M   'P 1'
#
loop_
_entity.id
_entity.type
_entity.pdbx_description
1 polymer ?
#
loop_
_entity_poly.entity_id
_entity_poly.type
_entity_poly.pdbx_seq_one_letter_code
_entity_poly.pdbx_strand_id
1 'polypeptide(L)'
;MTLIYPNIVPENNLRLPDALTVKHGPARLLSRFVLEGDKAARQMGLRLRLRHDFGELLYLNEREVAHGNWFKLVNMYNPAYCDLSPENSYWISGETAEGDIVLTQAGRIFYWPETSLAEEAHAMFYAGHDEGQL
;
A
#
# COMPACT_ATOMS: atom_id res chain seq x y z
N MET A 1 9.24 17.36 12.65
CA MET A 1 10.46 17.13 11.85
C MET A 1 9.98 16.62 10.48
N THR A 2 10.24 17.32 9.38
CA THR A 2 9.74 16.91 8.06
C THR A 2 10.53 15.69 7.60
N LEU A 3 9.87 14.53 7.53
CA LEU A 3 10.50 13.30 7.02
C LEU A 3 10.76 13.48 5.52
N ILE A 4 12.03 13.44 5.11
CA ILE A 4 12.41 13.47 3.71
C ILE A 4 12.42 12.03 3.22
N TYR A 5 11.32 11.59 2.61
CA TYR A 5 11.29 10.30 1.92
C TYR A 5 12.08 10.41 0.61
N PRO A 6 13.10 9.56 0.38
CA PRO A 6 13.89 9.59 -0.85
C PRO A 6 13.15 8.98 -2.07
N ASN A 7 11.87 8.65 -1.91
CA ASN A 7 11.07 7.95 -2.91
C ASN A 7 10.49 8.93 -3.92
N ILE A 8 10.41 8.47 -5.17
CA ILE A 8 9.65 9.18 -6.19
C ILE A 8 8.19 8.80 -5.95
N VAL A 9 7.33 9.80 -5.75
CA VAL A 9 5.89 9.60 -5.69
C VAL A 9 5.35 9.61 -7.12
N PRO A 10 4.91 8.48 -7.67
CA PRO A 10 4.27 8.44 -8.99
C PRO A 10 2.91 9.15 -8.94
N GLU A 11 2.42 9.56 -10.11
CA GLU A 11 1.05 10.08 -10.24
C GLU A 11 0.03 9.04 -9.75
N ASN A 12 -1.07 9.53 -9.18
CA ASN A 12 -2.16 8.65 -8.73
C ASN A 12 -2.74 7.90 -9.93
N ASN A 13 -3.14 6.64 -9.72
CA ASN A 13 -3.83 5.82 -10.71
C ASN A 13 -2.98 5.45 -11.95
N LEU A 14 -1.65 5.47 -11.82
CA LEU A 14 -0.78 4.92 -12.85
C LEU A 14 -0.86 3.40 -12.91
N ARG A 15 -0.67 2.83 -14.10
CA ARG A 15 -0.51 1.39 -14.25
C ARG A 15 0.67 0.93 -13.39
N LEU A 16 0.48 -0.16 -12.65
CA LEU A 16 1.44 -0.58 -11.62
C LEU A 16 2.89 -0.70 -12.13
N PRO A 17 3.19 -1.39 -13.24
CA PRO A 17 4.53 -1.40 -13.83
C PRO A 17 5.12 -0.03 -14.17
N ASP A 18 4.29 0.94 -14.56
CA ASP A 18 4.72 2.26 -14.99
C ASP A 18 4.93 3.20 -13.78
N ALA A 19 4.35 2.85 -12.63
CA ALA A 19 4.49 3.55 -11.36
C ALA A 19 5.73 3.11 -10.54
N LEU A 20 6.46 2.09 -10.99
CA LEU A 20 7.55 1.46 -10.24
C LEU A 20 8.93 1.80 -10.81
N THR A 21 9.84 2.22 -9.94
CA THR A 21 11.27 2.40 -10.26
C THR A 21 12.12 1.52 -9.36
N VAL A 22 12.89 0.61 -9.94
CA VAL A 22 13.79 -0.27 -9.17
C VAL A 22 15.13 0.44 -8.95
N LYS A 23 15.32 1.01 -7.75
CA LYS A 23 16.57 1.67 -7.35
C LYS A 23 17.59 0.71 -6.75
N HIS A 24 17.15 -0.38 -6.12
CA HIS A 24 17.98 -1.30 -5.36
C HIS A 24 17.64 -2.77 -5.66
N GLY A 25 18.60 -3.67 -5.45
CA GLY A 25 18.42 -5.11 -5.63
C GLY A 25 18.58 -5.61 -7.08
N PRO A 26 18.17 -6.84 -7.38
CA PRO A 26 18.33 -7.45 -8.70
C PRO A 26 17.31 -6.87 -9.70
N ALA A 27 17.63 -5.71 -10.27
CA ALA A 27 16.71 -4.91 -11.08
C ALA A 27 15.97 -5.71 -12.17
N ARG A 28 16.69 -6.52 -12.94
CA ARG A 28 16.08 -7.35 -14.01
C ARG A 28 15.04 -8.34 -13.48
N LEU A 29 15.32 -8.97 -12.34
CA LEU A 29 14.41 -9.93 -11.72
C LEU A 29 13.15 -9.22 -11.22
N LEU A 30 13.33 -8.12 -10.50
CA LEU A 30 12.22 -7.35 -9.91
C LEU A 30 11.34 -6.71 -11.00
N SER A 31 11.94 -6.10 -12.02
CA SER A 31 11.18 -5.54 -13.15
C SER A 31 10.41 -6.63 -13.89
N ARG A 32 11.03 -7.80 -14.14
CA ARG A 32 10.35 -8.92 -14.79
C ARG A 32 9.20 -9.45 -13.92
N PHE A 33 9.40 -9.58 -12.62
CA PHE A 33 8.36 -10.03 -11.69
C PHE A 33 7.11 -9.16 -11.79
N VAL A 34 7.28 -7.84 -11.76
CA VAL A 34 6.17 -6.88 -11.86
C VAL A 34 5.49 -6.95 -13.23
N LEU A 35 6.25 -7.05 -14.32
CA LEU A 35 5.71 -7.13 -15.68
C LEU A 35 4.92 -8.43 -15.92
N GLU A 36 5.45 -9.57 -15.48
CA GLU A 36 4.73 -10.85 -15.59
C GLU A 36 3.48 -10.87 -14.69
N GLY A 37 3.55 -10.24 -13.51
CA GLY A 37 2.39 -10.06 -12.62
C GLY A 37 1.27 -9.24 -13.27
N ASP A 38 1.60 -8.09 -13.87
CA ASP A 38 0.60 -7.27 -14.61
C ASP A 38 0.01 -8.04 -15.80
N LYS A 39 0.84 -8.79 -16.53
CA LYS A 39 0.37 -9.64 -17.63
C LYS A 39 -0.59 -10.72 -17.15
N ALA A 40 -0.28 -11.39 -16.03
CA ALA A 40 -1.15 -12.40 -15.45
C ALA A 40 -2.49 -11.80 -14.98
N ALA A 41 -2.46 -10.65 -14.32
CA ALA A 41 -3.67 -9.93 -13.91
C ALA A 41 -4.54 -9.57 -15.13
N ARG A 42 -3.93 -9.07 -16.20
CA ARG A 42 -4.66 -8.75 -17.46
C ARG A 42 -5.28 -9.97 -18.11
N GLN A 43 -4.63 -11.14 -18.05
CA GLN A 43 -5.21 -12.40 -18.53
C GLN A 43 -6.46 -12.81 -17.74
N MET A 44 -6.56 -12.38 -16.48
CA MET A 44 -7.75 -12.54 -15.63
C MET A 44 -8.79 -11.42 -15.82
N GLY A 45 -8.56 -10.48 -16.76
CA GLY A 45 -9.46 -9.34 -16.99
C GLY A 45 -9.23 -8.17 -16.03
N LEU A 46 -8.15 -8.17 -15.25
CA LEU A 46 -7.84 -7.13 -14.26
C LEU A 46 -6.75 -6.17 -14.75
N ARG A 47 -6.93 -4.88 -14.45
CA ARG A 47 -5.93 -3.83 -14.63
C ARG A 47 -5.41 -3.42 -13.26
N LEU A 48 -4.10 -3.54 -13.06
CA LEU A 48 -3.47 -3.14 -11.80
C LEU A 48 -3.06 -1.68 -11.83
N ARG A 49 -3.50 -0.90 -10.84
CA ARG A 49 -3.11 0.52 -10.67
C ARG A 49 -2.50 0.75 -9.31
N LEU A 50 -1.53 1.66 -9.26
CA LEU A 50 -1.02 2.19 -8.00
C LEU A 50 -1.79 3.46 -7.64
N ARG A 51 -2.25 3.54 -6.40
CA ARG A 51 -3.04 4.65 -5.88
C ARG A 51 -2.51 5.08 -4.51
N HIS A 52 -2.81 6.32 -4.13
CA HIS A 52 -2.44 6.88 -2.83
C HIS A 52 -3.56 7.68 -2.16
N ASP A 53 -4.74 7.78 -2.79
CA ASP A 53 -5.94 8.32 -2.14
C ASP A 53 -6.54 7.26 -1.18
N PHE A 54 -6.28 7.42 0.12
CA PHE A 54 -6.83 6.55 1.15
C PHE A 54 -8.28 6.89 1.54
N GLY A 55 -8.77 8.08 1.19
CA GLY A 55 -10.20 8.41 1.32
C GLY A 55 -11.04 7.57 0.37
N GLU A 56 -10.60 7.43 -0.88
CA GLU A 56 -11.21 6.53 -1.86
C GLU A 56 -11.20 5.06 -1.39
N LEU A 57 -10.06 4.58 -0.87
CA LEU A 57 -9.95 3.21 -0.34
C LEU A 57 -10.89 2.96 0.83
N LEU A 58 -10.98 3.91 1.78
CA LEU A 58 -11.87 3.78 2.93
C LEU A 58 -13.33 3.73 2.50
N TYR A 59 -13.75 4.66 1.63
CA TYR A 59 -15.10 4.69 1.09
C TYR A 59 -15.47 3.38 0.37
N LEU A 60 -14.57 2.88 -0.47
CA LEU A 60 -14.74 1.61 -1.16
C LEU A 60 -14.87 0.45 -0.17
N ASN A 61 -13.97 0.36 0.82
CA ASN A 61 -14.01 -0.71 1.81
C ASN A 61 -15.31 -0.71 2.62
N GLU A 62 -15.75 0.46 3.10
CA GLU A 62 -17.00 0.58 3.86
C GLU A 62 -18.21 0.13 3.04
N ARG A 63 -18.26 0.51 1.76
CA ARG A 63 -19.32 0.06 0.83
C ARG A 63 -19.30 -1.46 0.65
N GLU A 64 -18.16 -2.05 0.35
CA GLU A 64 -18.05 -3.50 0.12
C GLU A 64 -18.27 -4.33 1.40
N VAL A 65 -17.90 -3.79 2.57
CA VAL A 65 -18.22 -4.38 3.88
C VAL A 65 -19.74 -4.37 4.13
N ALA A 66 -20.43 -3.26 3.80
CA ALA A 66 -21.88 -3.17 3.93
C ALA A 66 -22.62 -4.18 3.03
N HIS A 67 -22.02 -4.54 1.89
CA HIS A 67 -22.51 -5.60 1.01
C HIS A 67 -22.11 -7.02 1.47
N GLY A 68 -21.28 -7.17 2.49
CA GLY A 68 -20.80 -8.45 2.99
C GLY A 68 -19.71 -9.09 2.12
N ASN A 69 -19.11 -8.32 1.20
CA ASN A 69 -18.08 -8.81 0.29
C ASN A 69 -16.70 -8.85 0.96
N TRP A 70 -16.38 -7.81 1.74
CA TRP A 70 -15.02 -7.58 2.25
C TRP A 70 -14.97 -7.54 3.78
N PHE A 71 -13.76 -7.70 4.31
CA PHE A 71 -13.46 -7.40 5.71
C PHE A 71 -13.18 -5.91 5.91
N LYS A 72 -13.44 -5.44 7.14
CA LYS A 72 -13.14 -4.06 7.53
C LYS A 72 -11.65 -3.77 7.41
N LEU A 73 -11.33 -2.62 6.82
CA LEU A 73 -9.97 -2.12 6.71
C LEU A 73 -9.35 -1.91 8.09
N VAL A 74 -8.11 -2.36 8.27
CA VAL A 74 -7.37 -2.14 9.52
C VAL A 74 -7.10 -0.65 9.73
N ASN A 75 -7.16 -0.19 10.98
CA ASN A 75 -7.06 1.24 11.32
C ASN A 75 -5.77 1.91 10.82
N MET A 76 -4.69 1.16 10.58
CA MET A 76 -3.42 1.67 10.04
C MET A 76 -3.55 2.30 8.64
N TYR A 77 -4.61 1.95 7.90
CA TYR A 77 -4.92 2.50 6.58
C TYR A 77 -6.11 3.47 6.61
N ASN A 78 -6.54 3.91 7.80
CA ASN A 78 -7.59 4.91 7.94
C ASN A 78 -6.95 6.30 8.13
N PRO A 79 -7.20 7.26 7.21
CA PRO A 79 -6.62 8.61 7.28
C PRO A 79 -7.10 9.42 8.49
N ALA A 80 -8.18 9.01 9.17
CA ALA A 80 -8.63 9.63 10.41
C ALA A 80 -7.77 9.28 11.62
N TYR A 81 -7.03 8.15 11.57
CA TYR A 81 -6.21 7.66 12.69
C TYR A 81 -4.71 7.70 12.40
N CYS A 82 -4.31 7.80 11.14
CA CYS A 82 -2.92 7.74 10.72
C CYS A 82 -2.63 8.84 9.70
N ASP A 83 -1.46 9.47 9.83
CA ASP A 83 -0.95 10.38 8.80
C ASP A 83 -0.52 9.54 7.58
N LEU A 84 -1.37 9.56 6.56
CA LEU A 84 -1.22 8.81 5.31
C LEU A 84 -0.95 9.83 4.21
N SER A 85 0.22 9.71 3.60
CA SER A 85 0.64 10.54 2.50
C SER A 85 1.14 9.68 1.33
N PRO A 86 1.17 10.21 0.10
CA PRO A 86 1.72 9.50 -1.05
C PRO A 86 3.20 9.07 -0.88
N GLU A 87 3.95 9.74 0.00
CA GLU A 87 5.34 9.42 0.31
C GLU A 87 5.50 8.21 1.24
N ASN A 88 4.51 7.97 2.10
CA ASN A 88 4.58 6.98 3.19
C ASN A 88 3.60 5.81 3.02
N SER A 89 2.74 5.85 2.01
CA SER A 89 1.67 4.88 1.85
C SER A 89 1.15 4.80 0.42
N TYR A 90 0.68 3.61 0.05
CA TYR A 90 0.07 3.36 -1.25
C TYR A 90 -0.91 2.20 -1.14
N TRP A 91 -1.74 2.03 -2.15
CA TRP A 91 -2.48 0.81 -2.36
C TRP A 91 -2.57 0.47 -3.85
N ILE A 92 -2.77 -0.81 -4.12
CA ILE A 92 -2.90 -1.35 -5.47
C ILE A 92 -4.38 -1.67 -5.68
N SER A 93 -4.99 -1.14 -6.73
CA SER A 93 -6.33 -1.54 -7.18
C SER A 93 -6.21 -2.60 -8.27
N GLY A 94 -7.10 -3.59 -8.22
CA GLY A 94 -7.40 -4.48 -9.34
C GLY A 94 -8.75 -4.11 -9.94
N GLU A 95 -8.73 -3.58 -11.16
CA GLU A 95 -9.91 -3.03 -11.84
C GLU A 95 -10.38 -3.90 -12.99
N THR A 96 -11.69 -4.14 -13.10
CA THR A 96 -12.30 -4.79 -14.26
C THR A 96 -12.23 -3.90 -15.51
N ALA A 97 -12.70 -4.41 -16.65
CA ALA A 97 -12.80 -3.61 -17.88
C ALA A 97 -13.80 -2.45 -17.71
N GLU A 98 -14.85 -2.66 -16.93
CA GLU A 98 -15.93 -1.72 -16.60
C GLU A 98 -15.46 -0.63 -15.62
N GLY A 99 -14.33 -0.87 -14.93
CA GLY A 99 -13.75 0.08 -13.97
C GLY A 99 -14.09 -0.25 -12.51
N ASP A 100 -14.72 -1.39 -12.24
CA ASP A 100 -15.02 -1.82 -10.88
C ASP A 100 -13.73 -2.28 -10.18
N ILE A 101 -13.50 -1.77 -8.97
CA ILE A 101 -12.38 -2.22 -8.14
C ILE A 101 -12.83 -3.45 -7.36
N VAL A 102 -12.27 -4.60 -7.71
CA VAL A 102 -12.63 -5.91 -7.13
C VAL A 102 -11.55 -6.49 -6.21
N LEU A 103 -10.38 -5.84 -6.17
CA LEU A 103 -9.25 -6.21 -5.32
C LEU A 103 -8.52 -4.95 -4.86
N THR A 104 -8.08 -4.98 -3.60
CA THR A 104 -7.20 -3.95 -3.03
C THR A 104 -6.05 -4.59 -2.25
N GLN A 105 -4.86 -4.00 -2.34
CA GLN A 105 -3.72 -4.35 -1.49
C GLN A 105 -2.99 -3.07 -1.07
N ALA A 106 -3.00 -2.76 0.22
CA ALA A 106 -2.36 -1.57 0.76
C ALA A 106 -0.97 -1.87 1.34
N GLY A 107 -0.10 -0.86 1.34
CA GLY A 107 1.25 -0.90 1.89
C GLY A 107 1.63 0.40 2.59
N ARG A 108 2.43 0.28 3.65
CA ARG A 108 3.09 1.40 4.35
C ARG A 108 4.58 1.38 4.04
N ILE A 109 5.14 2.57 3.89
CA ILE A 109 6.57 2.81 3.73
C ILE A 109 7.07 3.44 5.02
N PHE A 110 7.99 2.76 5.69
CA PHE A 110 8.63 3.27 6.89
C PHE A 110 10.03 3.77 6.56
N TYR A 111 10.35 4.97 7.05
CA TYR A 111 11.65 5.59 6.89
C TYR A 111 12.33 5.72 8.25
N TRP A 112 13.33 4.88 8.46
CA TRP A 112 14.07 4.75 9.72
C TRP A 112 15.57 4.98 9.47
N PRO A 113 16.01 6.24 9.35
CA PRO A 113 17.43 6.54 9.10
C PRO A 113 18.31 6.34 10.33
N GLU A 114 17.72 6.41 11.53
CA GLU A 114 18.44 6.36 12.81
C GLU A 114 18.16 5.07 13.60
N THR A 115 17.17 4.28 13.17
CA THR A 115 16.77 3.02 13.80
C THR A 115 16.77 1.89 12.76
N SER A 116 16.75 0.66 13.24
CA SER A 116 16.69 -0.55 12.43
C SER A 116 15.30 -1.17 12.42
N LEU A 117 15.01 -1.98 11.40
CA LEU A 117 13.79 -2.80 11.37
C LEU A 117 13.64 -3.65 12.63
N ALA A 118 14.74 -4.11 13.25
CA ALA A 118 14.68 -4.91 14.46
C ALA A 118 14.21 -4.10 15.67
N GLU A 119 14.74 -2.89 15.87
CA GLU A 119 14.34 -1.98 16.95
C GLU A 119 12.87 -1.56 16.80
N GLU A 120 12.47 -1.21 15.59
CA GLU A 120 11.12 -0.73 15.29
C GLU A 120 10.08 -1.86 15.33
N ALA A 121 10.43 -3.05 14.84
CA ALA A 121 9.58 -4.22 15.01
C ALA A 121 9.43 -4.60 16.49
N HIS A 122 10.50 -4.48 17.27
CA HIS A 122 10.42 -4.69 18.72
C HIS A 122 9.46 -3.69 19.37
N ALA A 123 9.57 -2.41 19.03
CA ALA A 123 8.65 -1.38 19.52
C ALA A 123 7.20 -1.63 19.10
N MET A 124 6.94 -1.91 17.82
CA MET A 124 5.60 -2.11 17.28
C MET A 124 4.89 -3.36 17.81
N PHE A 125 5.62 -4.46 17.98
CA PHE A 125 5.02 -5.75 18.32
C PHE A 125 5.17 -6.14 19.80
N TYR A 126 6.13 -5.56 20.52
CA TYR A 126 6.49 -6.04 21.87
C TYR A 126 6.59 -4.94 22.93
N ALA A 127 6.84 -3.67 22.60
CA ALA A 127 6.95 -2.62 23.62
C ALA A 127 5.62 -2.27 24.31
N GLY A 128 4.47 -2.75 23.79
CA GLY A 128 3.18 -2.66 24.46
C GLY A 128 2.93 -3.70 25.56
N HIS A 129 3.90 -4.59 25.85
CA HIS A 129 3.77 -5.62 26.89
C HIS A 129 4.50 -5.32 28.21
N ASP A 130 5.36 -4.29 28.26
CA ASP A 130 6.15 -3.96 29.46
C ASP A 130 5.64 -2.75 30.26
N GLU A 131 4.72 -1.96 29.70
CA GLU A 131 4.02 -0.91 30.47
C GLU A 131 2.60 -1.36 30.77
N GLY A 132 2.38 -1.70 32.04
CA GLY A 132 1.08 -2.07 32.56
C GLY A 132 0.02 -1.02 32.21
N GLN A 133 -1.13 -1.51 31.75
CA GLN A 133 -2.36 -0.72 31.71
C GLN A 133 -2.62 -0.13 33.10
N LEU A 134 -2.48 1.19 33.23
CA LEU A 134 -3.08 2.02 34.26
C LEU A 134 -4.24 2.80 33.65
#